data_AF-A0A218PYI3-F1
#
_entry.id   AF-A0A218PYI3-F1
#
_cell.length_a   1.000
_cell.length_b   1.000
_cell.length_c   1.000
_cell.angle_alpha   90.00
_cell.angle_beta   90.00
_cell.angle_gamma   90.00
#
_symmetry.space_group_name_H-M   'P 1'
#
loop_
_entity.id
_entity.type
_entity.pdbx_description
1 polymer ?
#
loop_
_entity_poly.entity_id
_entity_poly.type
_entity_poly.pdbx_seq_one_letter_code
_entity_poly.pdbx_strand_id
1 'polypeptide(L)'
;MIPASEVNKIEQQLASPPTDSVMQVQNWEESNYSPPTISVQAASGNLLPSSVPASDCATYAEGGTGSQLVYALGELGYDFGTEARRDLFTQTIPSDTSLLDYLNNHPWEAKSLIWTLNLDAKPIYAIVPSGPYASVVYDRIRSYIPDTNVARVSVPGYLAGSIKLMSGQTVPVIIPAVRGMYSCSVSALVRTVMKITTLAAGVTAEVLSNRIKEYLSRIYYDYHNLGITPQERALNFCAINAFQTSAEITGATGERRVLQDISVEKSPISSPDSDSYDVKLSFCDPENHQRSQKIYLFTIDVSDVIPVTIGQVRSWTV
;
A
#
# COMPACT_ATOMS: atom_id res chain seq x y z
N MET A 1 29.48 32.87 5.63
CA MET A 1 29.23 33.34 7.01
C MET A 1 28.40 34.60 6.92
N ILE A 2 27.12 34.52 7.25
CA ILE A 2 26.16 35.63 7.22
C ILE A 2 26.22 36.32 8.59
N PRO A 3 26.24 37.67 8.66
CA PRO A 3 26.38 38.39 9.92
C PRO A 3 25.13 38.24 10.83
N ALA A 4 25.36 38.17 12.14
CA ALA A 4 24.36 37.89 13.18
C ALA A 4 23.20 38.91 13.26
N SER A 5 23.31 40.07 12.58
CA SER A 5 22.24 41.06 12.49
C SER A 5 21.16 40.75 11.44
N GLU A 6 21.42 39.82 10.51
CA GLU A 6 20.41 39.36 9.54
C GLU A 6 19.62 38.14 10.04
N VAL A 7 20.18 37.35 10.96
CA VAL A 7 19.47 36.21 11.59
C VAL A 7 18.28 36.70 12.43
N ASN A 8 18.45 37.84 13.12
CA ASN A 8 17.43 38.40 14.02
C ASN A 8 16.23 39.04 13.30
N LYS A 9 16.33 39.31 11.98
CA LYS A 9 15.19 39.81 11.17
C LYS A 9 14.38 38.67 10.55
N ILE A 10 14.98 37.49 10.37
CA ILE A 10 14.30 36.31 9.82
C ILE A 10 13.50 35.59 10.92
N GLU A 11 13.98 35.59 12.16
CA GLU A 11 13.26 34.96 13.29
C GLU A 11 12.02 35.76 13.75
N GLN A 12 11.94 37.07 13.51
CA GLN A 12 10.74 37.87 13.82
C GLN A 12 9.63 37.78 12.77
N GLN A 13 9.88 37.21 11.59
CA GLN A 13 8.85 37.03 10.55
C GLN A 13 8.17 35.65 10.57
N LEU A 14 8.64 34.71 11.41
CA LEU A 14 8.04 33.37 11.56
C LEU A 14 7.15 33.20 12.81
N ALA A 15 6.93 34.26 13.61
CA ALA A 15 6.17 34.19 14.86
C ALA A 15 4.77 34.85 14.82
N SER A 16 4.21 35.08 13.62
CA SER A 16 2.87 35.66 13.47
C SER A 16 1.90 34.64 12.84
N PRO A 17 0.79 34.25 13.51
CA PRO A 17 -0.21 33.40 12.89
C PRO A 17 -0.96 34.17 11.78
N PRO A 18 -1.40 33.51 10.71
CA PRO A 18 -2.19 34.15 9.67
C PRO A 18 -3.51 34.65 10.26
N THR A 19 -3.76 35.95 10.07
CA THR A 19 -5.04 36.59 10.39
C THR A 19 -5.93 36.45 9.16
N ASP A 20 -6.72 35.38 9.11
CA ASP A 20 -7.82 35.26 8.15
C ASP A 20 -9.13 35.10 8.91
N SER A 21 -9.92 36.19 8.87
CA SER A 21 -11.37 36.27 9.00
C SER A 21 -12.05 35.26 9.94
N VAL A 22 -12.13 35.64 11.22
CA VAL A 22 -13.13 35.12 12.15
C VAL A 22 -14.51 35.46 11.59
N MET A 23 -15.25 34.46 11.07
CA MET A 23 -16.69 34.61 10.94
C MET A 23 -17.25 34.84 12.34
N GLN A 24 -17.91 35.98 12.53
CA GLN A 24 -18.63 36.25 13.75
C GLN A 24 -19.71 35.18 13.94
N VAL A 25 -19.64 34.46 15.05
CA VAL A 25 -20.72 33.61 15.50
C VAL A 25 -21.88 34.54 15.85
N GLN A 26 -22.91 34.56 15.00
CA GLN A 26 -24.20 35.13 15.36
C GLN A 26 -24.67 34.42 16.63
N ASN A 27 -24.99 35.20 17.67
CA ASN A 27 -25.70 34.69 18.85
C ASN A 27 -27.00 34.05 18.38
N TRP A 28 -27.08 32.73 18.43
CA TRP A 28 -28.33 32.00 18.38
C TRP A 28 -28.92 32.03 19.78
N GLU A 29 -30.05 32.68 19.95
CA GLU A 29 -30.83 32.60 21.19
C GLU A 29 -31.16 31.12 21.46
N GLU A 30 -30.83 30.66 22.67
CA GLU A 30 -31.21 29.33 23.16
C GLU A 30 -32.74 29.22 23.18
N SER A 31 -33.30 28.64 22.13
CA SER A 31 -34.66 28.14 22.18
C SER A 31 -34.68 26.89 23.06
N ASN A 32 -35.43 26.98 24.17
CA ASN A 32 -35.69 25.89 25.11
C ASN A 32 -36.31 24.67 24.39
N TYR A 33 -35.47 23.79 23.86
CA TYR A 33 -35.89 22.51 23.32
C TYR A 33 -35.59 21.40 24.34
N SER A 34 -36.63 20.95 25.05
CA SER A 34 -36.56 19.71 25.84
C SER A 34 -36.88 18.53 24.91
N PRO A 35 -35.97 17.54 24.74
CA PRO A 35 -36.29 16.35 23.97
C PRO A 35 -37.33 15.49 24.73
N PRO A 36 -38.31 14.87 24.04
CA PRO A 36 -39.27 14.01 24.69
C PRO A 36 -38.58 12.76 25.25
N THR A 37 -38.79 12.47 26.54
CA THR A 37 -38.40 11.21 27.16
C THR A 37 -39.28 10.09 26.61
N ILE A 38 -38.71 9.21 25.79
CA ILE A 38 -39.39 7.96 25.38
C ILE A 38 -39.22 6.95 26.52
N SER A 39 -40.26 6.79 27.33
CA SER A 39 -40.36 5.68 28.29
C SER A 39 -40.73 4.40 27.55
N VAL A 40 -39.77 3.51 27.36
CA VAL A 40 -40.04 2.16 26.83
C VAL A 40 -40.61 1.30 27.96
N GLN A 41 -41.93 1.12 27.98
CA GLN A 41 -42.56 0.08 28.78
C GLN A 41 -42.31 -1.29 28.12
N ALA A 42 -41.72 -2.20 28.86
CA ALA A 42 -41.54 -3.59 28.42
C ALA A 42 -42.91 -4.27 28.32
N ALA A 43 -43.34 -4.58 27.09
CA ALA A 43 -44.48 -5.44 26.86
C ALA A 43 -44.09 -6.89 27.17
N SER A 44 -44.73 -7.49 28.19
CA SER A 44 -44.58 -8.90 28.52
C SER A 44 -45.29 -9.76 27.48
N GLY A 45 -44.58 -10.12 26.41
CA GLY A 45 -45.00 -11.11 25.43
C GLY A 45 -44.03 -12.29 25.44
N ASN A 46 -44.48 -13.46 25.88
CA ASN A 46 -43.71 -14.71 25.82
C ASN A 46 -43.46 -15.08 24.34
N LEU A 47 -42.24 -14.83 23.85
CA LEU A 47 -41.70 -15.45 22.65
C LEU A 47 -40.43 -16.19 23.05
N LEU A 48 -40.49 -17.52 23.02
CA LEU A 48 -39.34 -18.39 23.16
C LEU A 48 -38.38 -18.15 21.98
N PRO A 49 -37.12 -17.74 22.21
CA PRO A 49 -36.15 -17.60 21.13
C PRO A 49 -35.69 -18.98 20.65
N SER A 50 -35.80 -19.23 19.35
CA SER A 50 -35.09 -20.34 18.70
C SER A 50 -33.59 -20.10 18.84
N SER A 51 -32.89 -21.03 19.48
CA SER A 51 -31.43 -21.01 19.63
C SER A 51 -30.76 -21.16 18.27
N VAL A 52 -30.40 -20.03 17.64
CA VAL A 52 -29.40 -19.99 16.58
C VAL A 52 -28.04 -19.91 17.28
N PRO A 53 -27.07 -20.80 17.01
CA PRO A 53 -25.73 -20.63 17.55
C PRO A 53 -25.19 -19.28 17.06
N ALA A 54 -24.70 -18.46 17.99
CA ALA A 54 -24.07 -17.20 17.66
C ALA A 54 -22.93 -17.45 16.67
N SER A 55 -23.03 -16.86 15.49
CA SER A 55 -21.92 -16.80 14.55
C SER A 55 -20.79 -16.03 15.22
N ASP A 56 -19.61 -16.65 15.26
CA ASP A 56 -18.40 -16.19 15.95
C ASP A 56 -18.13 -14.69 15.70
N CYS A 57 -18.56 -13.87 16.64
CA CYS A 57 -18.01 -12.54 16.81
C CYS A 57 -16.66 -12.75 17.51
N ALA A 58 -15.58 -12.67 16.74
CA ALA A 58 -14.22 -12.78 17.27
C ALA A 58 -13.93 -11.61 18.22
N THR A 59 -14.28 -11.80 19.49
CA THR A 59 -13.64 -11.11 20.62
C THR A 59 -12.17 -11.49 20.62
N TYR A 60 -11.29 -10.48 20.59
CA TYR A 60 -9.84 -10.65 20.73
C TYR A 60 -9.53 -11.29 22.08
N ALA A 61 -9.45 -12.62 22.10
CA ALA A 61 -8.91 -13.39 23.21
C ALA A 61 -7.40 -13.51 23.00
N GLU A 62 -6.64 -12.99 23.95
CA GLU A 62 -5.22 -13.28 24.09
C GLU A 62 -5.04 -14.80 24.31
N GLY A 63 -4.54 -15.49 23.28
CA GLY A 63 -4.22 -16.92 23.37
C GLY A 63 -4.32 -17.69 22.05
N GLY A 64 -3.29 -17.56 21.20
CA GLY A 64 -2.81 -18.72 20.43
C GLY A 64 -3.41 -19.02 19.05
N THR A 65 -3.45 -18.05 18.13
CA THR A 65 -2.96 -18.20 16.74
C THR A 65 -2.57 -16.81 16.27
N GLY A 66 -1.27 -16.56 16.05
CA GLY A 66 -0.82 -15.28 15.49
C GLY A 66 -1.60 -14.97 14.22
N SER A 67 -2.13 -13.76 14.10
CA SER A 67 -2.82 -13.33 12.89
C SER A 67 -1.86 -13.49 11.71
N GLN A 68 -2.24 -14.28 10.70
CA GLN A 68 -1.36 -14.60 9.58
C GLN A 68 -0.95 -13.31 8.85
N LEU A 69 0.35 -13.03 8.84
CA LEU A 69 0.93 -11.87 8.15
C LEU A 69 0.90 -12.07 6.65
N VAL A 70 0.70 -10.96 5.93
CA VAL A 70 0.79 -10.89 4.48
C VAL A 70 1.48 -9.60 4.04
N TYR A 71 2.33 -9.69 3.03
CA TYR A 71 2.88 -8.56 2.31
C TYR A 71 2.68 -8.82 0.82
N ALA A 72 1.54 -8.39 0.29
CA ALA A 72 1.13 -8.70 -1.08
C ALA A 72 1.48 -7.55 -2.04
N LEU A 73 1.79 -7.92 -3.28
CA LEU A 73 1.96 -7.00 -4.40
C LEU A 73 0.88 -7.27 -5.44
N GLY A 74 0.41 -6.22 -6.12
CA GLY A 74 -0.50 -6.39 -7.23
C GLY A 74 -1.01 -5.08 -7.80
N GLU A 75 -2.06 -5.18 -8.60
CA GLU A 75 -2.81 -4.06 -9.14
C GLU A 75 -4.10 -3.87 -8.33
N LEU A 76 -4.47 -2.63 -8.06
CA LEU A 76 -5.74 -2.35 -7.36
C LEU A 76 -6.92 -2.45 -8.32
N GLY A 77 -8.01 -3.01 -7.83
CA GLY A 77 -9.30 -3.03 -8.49
C GLY A 77 -10.43 -2.84 -7.48
N TYR A 78 -11.66 -2.98 -7.98
CA TYR A 78 -12.86 -2.97 -7.17
C TYR A 78 -13.88 -3.97 -7.70
N ASP A 79 -14.77 -4.41 -6.82
CA ASP A 79 -15.89 -5.29 -7.11
C ASP A 79 -17.12 -4.80 -6.32
N PHE A 80 -18.31 -4.87 -6.94
CA PHE A 80 -19.55 -4.43 -6.31
C PHE A 80 -20.09 -5.43 -5.28
N GLY A 81 -19.65 -6.68 -5.33
CA GLY A 81 -20.10 -7.81 -4.50
C GLY A 81 -21.50 -8.33 -4.86
N THR A 82 -22.44 -7.44 -5.19
CA THR A 82 -23.84 -7.80 -5.47
C THR A 82 -24.43 -6.95 -6.59
N GLU A 83 -25.41 -7.52 -7.31
CA GLU A 83 -26.17 -6.81 -8.34
C GLU A 83 -26.84 -5.55 -7.79
N ALA A 84 -27.49 -5.66 -6.63
CA ALA A 84 -28.17 -4.53 -5.99
C ALA A 84 -27.20 -3.36 -5.71
N ARG A 85 -25.96 -3.66 -5.32
CA ARG A 85 -24.95 -2.62 -5.09
C ARG A 85 -24.46 -1.99 -6.38
N ARG A 86 -24.25 -2.78 -7.44
CA ARG A 86 -23.92 -2.22 -8.76
C ARG A 86 -25.05 -1.29 -9.23
N ASP A 87 -26.29 -1.75 -9.15
CA ASP A 87 -27.46 -1.00 -9.61
C ASP A 87 -27.63 0.31 -8.82
N LEU A 88 -27.31 0.32 -7.51
CA LEU A 88 -27.25 1.53 -6.69
C LEU A 88 -26.25 2.55 -7.27
N PHE A 89 -25.02 2.12 -7.56
CA PHE A 89 -24.01 3.01 -8.15
C PHE A 89 -24.42 3.47 -9.56
N THR A 90 -25.01 2.59 -10.38
CA THR A 90 -25.52 2.94 -11.71
C THR A 90 -26.63 3.99 -11.66
N GLN A 91 -27.49 3.96 -10.64
CA GLN A 91 -28.55 4.97 -10.47
C GLN A 91 -28.04 6.29 -9.89
N THR A 92 -26.98 6.24 -9.09
CA THR A 92 -26.47 7.40 -8.33
C THR A 92 -25.43 8.18 -9.11
N ILE A 93 -24.59 7.49 -9.89
CA ILE A 93 -23.50 8.11 -10.66
C ILE A 93 -24.08 8.67 -11.97
N PRO A 94 -23.92 9.97 -12.24
CA PRO A 94 -24.27 10.54 -13.53
C PRO A 94 -23.51 9.86 -14.68
N SER A 95 -24.16 9.66 -15.83
CA SER A 95 -23.59 8.91 -16.96
C SER A 95 -22.30 9.52 -17.55
N ASP A 96 -22.00 10.78 -17.26
CA ASP A 96 -20.80 11.53 -17.70
C ASP A 96 -19.65 11.47 -16.69
N THR A 97 -19.86 10.87 -15.52
CA THR A 97 -18.91 10.86 -14.40
C THR A 97 -18.31 9.47 -14.20
N SER A 98 -16.99 9.38 -14.01
CA SER A 98 -16.37 8.10 -13.66
C SER A 98 -16.68 7.72 -12.21
N LEU A 99 -16.72 6.40 -11.90
CA LEU A 99 -16.90 5.92 -10.52
C LEU A 99 -15.91 6.58 -9.56
N LEU A 100 -14.66 6.73 -9.99
CA LEU A 100 -13.63 7.27 -9.12
C LEU A 100 -13.81 8.77 -8.86
N ASP A 101 -14.21 9.55 -9.87
CA ASP A 101 -14.54 10.97 -9.67
C ASP A 101 -15.72 11.14 -8.72
N TYR A 102 -16.73 10.27 -8.83
CA TYR A 102 -17.84 10.21 -7.90
C TYR A 102 -17.36 9.91 -6.47
N LEU A 103 -16.50 8.90 -6.28
CA LEU A 103 -15.94 8.54 -4.98
C LEU A 103 -15.04 9.63 -4.40
N ASN A 104 -14.37 10.44 -5.22
CA ASN A 104 -13.57 11.58 -4.75
C ASN A 104 -14.45 12.65 -4.12
N ASN A 105 -15.66 12.87 -4.67
CA ASN A 105 -16.65 13.78 -4.12
C ASN A 105 -17.46 13.18 -2.95
N HIS A 106 -17.53 11.84 -2.86
CA HIS A 106 -18.25 11.12 -1.79
C HIS A 106 -17.36 10.05 -1.14
N PRO A 107 -16.34 10.44 -0.35
CA PRO A 107 -15.35 9.50 0.21
C PRO A 107 -15.93 8.34 1.04
N TRP A 108 -17.07 8.55 1.71
CA TRP A 108 -17.69 7.53 2.56
C TRP A 108 -18.25 6.34 1.76
N GLU A 109 -18.60 6.54 0.49
CA GLU A 109 -19.07 5.47 -0.41
C GLU A 109 -17.96 4.47 -0.76
N ALA A 110 -16.69 4.82 -0.52
CA ALA A 110 -15.55 3.92 -0.74
C ALA A 110 -15.69 2.62 0.08
N LYS A 111 -16.33 2.68 1.25
CA LYS A 111 -16.57 1.50 2.10
C LYS A 111 -17.60 0.54 1.50
N SER A 112 -18.47 1.03 0.63
CA SER A 112 -19.51 0.21 -0.01
C SER A 112 -18.91 -0.79 -1.01
N LEU A 113 -17.75 -0.48 -1.60
CA LEU A 113 -17.07 -1.34 -2.58
C LEU A 113 -16.18 -2.39 -1.91
N ILE A 114 -16.00 -3.52 -2.58
CA ILE A 114 -14.95 -4.49 -2.26
C ILE A 114 -13.71 -4.07 -3.04
N TRP A 115 -12.68 -3.56 -2.37
CA TRP A 115 -11.41 -3.27 -3.02
C TRP A 115 -10.64 -4.57 -3.23
N THR A 116 -10.09 -4.78 -4.41
CA THR A 116 -9.36 -6.01 -4.73
C THR A 116 -7.90 -5.71 -5.01
N LEU A 117 -7.04 -6.67 -4.66
CA LEU A 117 -5.67 -6.73 -5.15
C LEU A 117 -5.60 -7.87 -6.17
N ASN A 118 -5.10 -7.54 -7.35
CA ASN A 118 -5.15 -8.41 -8.52
C ASN A 118 -3.75 -8.83 -8.97
N LEU A 119 -3.63 -10.08 -9.43
CA LEU A 119 -2.54 -10.57 -10.26
C LEU A 119 -3.14 -11.04 -11.58
N ASP A 120 -2.70 -10.46 -12.69
CA ASP A 120 -3.11 -10.75 -14.08
C ASP A 120 -4.62 -10.65 -14.26
N ALA A 121 -5.18 -9.53 -13.79
CA ALA A 121 -6.61 -9.26 -13.71
C ALA A 121 -7.43 -10.28 -12.86
N LYS A 122 -6.78 -11.24 -12.20
CA LYS A 122 -7.41 -12.16 -11.27
C LYS A 122 -7.32 -11.59 -9.85
N PRO A 123 -8.46 -11.40 -9.16
CA PRO A 123 -8.43 -10.97 -7.77
C PRO A 123 -7.86 -12.10 -6.91
N ILE A 124 -6.81 -11.77 -6.14
CA ILE A 124 -6.15 -12.68 -5.20
C ILE A 124 -6.50 -12.36 -3.75
N TYR A 125 -6.81 -11.09 -3.46
CA TYR A 125 -7.22 -10.62 -2.16
C TYR A 125 -8.33 -9.58 -2.28
N ALA A 126 -9.16 -9.50 -1.25
CA ALA A 126 -9.94 -8.31 -0.96
C ALA A 126 -9.25 -7.49 0.13
N ILE A 127 -9.29 -6.17 0.01
CA ILE A 127 -8.71 -5.25 0.99
C ILE A 127 -9.86 -4.63 1.76
N VAL A 128 -9.91 -4.92 3.06
CA VAL A 128 -10.97 -4.42 3.96
C VAL A 128 -10.32 -3.61 5.09
N PRO A 129 -10.18 -2.29 4.91
CA PRO A 129 -9.73 -1.41 5.96
C PRO A 129 -10.59 -1.52 7.21
N SER A 130 -9.96 -1.63 8.37
CA SER A 130 -10.64 -1.69 9.66
C SER A 130 -9.90 -0.86 10.72
N GLY A 131 -10.58 -0.59 11.83
CA GLY A 131 -10.04 0.21 12.93
C GLY A 131 -10.03 1.74 12.67
N PRO A 132 -9.39 2.50 13.58
CA PRO A 132 -9.48 3.97 13.61
C PRO A 132 -8.95 4.69 12.36
N TYR A 133 -8.09 4.04 11.59
CA TYR A 133 -7.45 4.62 10.40
C TYR A 133 -8.01 4.08 9.08
N ALA A 134 -9.17 3.42 9.11
CA ALA A 134 -9.78 2.84 7.90
C ALA A 134 -10.01 3.88 6.80
N SER A 135 -10.47 5.08 7.16
CA SER A 135 -10.66 6.20 6.21
C SER A 135 -9.38 6.55 5.45
N VAL A 136 -8.25 6.65 6.15
CA VAL A 136 -6.93 6.95 5.56
C VAL A 136 -6.53 5.88 4.53
N VAL A 137 -6.86 4.62 4.78
CA VAL A 137 -6.59 3.55 3.81
C VAL A 137 -7.48 3.67 2.58
N TYR A 138 -8.78 3.94 2.75
CA TYR A 138 -9.67 4.18 1.62
C TYR A 138 -9.21 5.37 0.78
N ASP A 139 -8.72 6.43 1.41
CA ASP A 139 -8.14 7.60 0.71
C ASP A 139 -6.93 7.19 -0.14
N ARG A 140 -6.02 6.38 0.41
CA ARG A 140 -4.85 5.88 -0.33
C ARG A 140 -5.23 5.00 -1.50
N ILE A 141 -6.11 4.01 -1.29
CA ILE A 141 -6.57 3.10 -2.36
C ILE A 141 -7.19 3.91 -3.51
N ARG A 142 -8.06 4.88 -3.21
CA ARG A 142 -8.65 5.78 -4.21
C ARG A 142 -7.60 6.62 -4.93
N SER A 143 -6.56 7.07 -4.25
CA SER A 143 -5.48 7.84 -4.87
C SER A 143 -4.61 7.01 -5.84
N TYR A 144 -4.60 5.69 -5.71
CA TYR A 144 -3.73 4.80 -6.50
C TYR A 144 -4.39 4.25 -7.77
N ILE A 145 -5.72 4.14 -7.81
CA ILE A 145 -6.48 3.63 -8.97
C ILE A 145 -6.50 4.53 -10.23
N PRO A 146 -6.54 5.87 -10.16
CA PRO A 146 -6.66 6.71 -11.36
C PRO A 146 -5.39 6.74 -12.20
N ASP A 147 -4.24 6.44 -11.59
CA ASP A 147 -2.97 6.61 -12.26
C ASP A 147 -2.70 5.39 -13.15
N THR A 148 -2.97 5.55 -14.45
CA THR A 148 -2.60 4.57 -15.49
C THR A 148 -1.09 4.31 -15.56
N ASN A 149 -0.27 5.10 -14.85
CA ASN A 149 1.17 4.89 -14.70
C ASN A 149 1.55 4.17 -13.39
N VAL A 150 0.61 3.92 -12.48
CA VAL A 150 0.85 3.03 -11.34
C VAL A 150 1.01 1.63 -11.88
N ALA A 151 2.23 1.12 -11.79
CA ALA A 151 2.54 -0.24 -12.15
C ALA A 151 2.04 -1.17 -11.05
N ARG A 152 2.38 -0.94 -9.78
CA ARG A 152 2.12 -1.91 -8.69
C ARG A 152 1.85 -1.22 -7.36
N VAL A 153 1.11 -1.88 -6.48
CA VAL A 153 0.88 -1.44 -5.09
C VAL A 153 1.34 -2.52 -4.12
N SER A 154 1.98 -2.12 -3.02
CA SER A 154 2.25 -2.98 -1.87
C SER A 154 1.15 -2.85 -0.82
N VAL A 155 0.69 -3.99 -0.30
CA VAL A 155 -0.34 -4.04 0.75
C VAL A 155 0.13 -4.97 1.88
N PRO A 156 0.79 -4.42 2.91
CA PRO A 156 1.05 -5.15 4.15
C PRO A 156 -0.23 -5.28 4.96
N GLY A 157 -0.38 -6.37 5.70
CA GLY A 157 -1.51 -6.53 6.60
C GLY A 157 -1.63 -7.91 7.22
N TYR A 158 -2.85 -8.18 7.67
CA TYR A 158 -3.24 -9.43 8.30
C TYR A 158 -4.34 -10.11 7.50
N LEU A 159 -4.26 -11.42 7.34
CA LEU A 159 -5.37 -12.18 6.76
C LEU A 159 -6.51 -12.36 7.78
N ALA A 160 -7.74 -12.05 7.36
CA ALA A 160 -8.91 -12.12 8.22
C ALA A 160 -10.16 -12.57 7.45
N GLY A 161 -10.36 -13.89 7.36
CA GLY A 161 -11.50 -14.48 6.69
C GLY A 161 -11.44 -14.35 5.16
N SER A 162 -12.61 -14.42 4.53
CA SER A 162 -12.75 -14.34 3.08
C SER A 162 -14.06 -13.66 2.69
N ILE A 163 -14.11 -13.16 1.46
CA ILE A 163 -15.30 -12.52 0.89
C ILE A 163 -15.59 -13.09 -0.49
N LYS A 164 -16.87 -13.23 -0.80
CA LYS A 164 -17.34 -13.64 -2.12
C LYS A 164 -17.53 -12.40 -2.99
N LEU A 165 -16.89 -12.40 -4.15
CA LEU A 165 -17.00 -11.36 -5.18
C LEU A 165 -18.27 -11.56 -6.00
N MET A 166 -18.65 -10.54 -6.77
CA MET A 166 -19.82 -10.60 -7.67
C MET A 166 -19.69 -11.73 -8.70
N SER A 167 -18.47 -12.04 -9.15
CA SER A 167 -18.17 -13.18 -10.03
C SER A 167 -18.48 -14.55 -9.42
N GLY A 168 -18.72 -14.61 -8.11
CA GLY A 168 -18.87 -15.83 -7.33
C GLY A 168 -17.57 -16.38 -6.76
N GLN A 169 -16.41 -15.87 -7.20
CA GLN A 169 -15.11 -16.22 -6.65
C GLN A 169 -15.01 -15.79 -5.18
N THR A 170 -14.48 -16.66 -4.32
CA THR A 170 -14.17 -16.31 -2.92
C THR A 170 -12.67 -16.05 -2.79
N VAL A 171 -12.32 -14.89 -2.22
CA VAL A 171 -10.93 -14.47 -2.02
C VAL A 171 -10.66 -14.16 -0.54
N PRO A 172 -9.46 -14.43 -0.02
CA PRO A 172 -9.07 -14.04 1.33
C PRO A 172 -9.08 -12.52 1.50
N VAL A 173 -9.38 -12.07 2.73
CA VAL A 173 -9.41 -10.65 3.08
C VAL A 173 -8.11 -10.24 3.78
N ILE A 174 -7.52 -9.14 3.34
CA ILE A 174 -6.43 -8.43 4.01
C ILE A 174 -7.05 -7.28 4.82
N ILE A 175 -6.75 -7.23 6.11
CA ILE A 175 -6.85 -6.03 6.92
C ILE A 175 -5.52 -5.28 6.78
N PRO A 176 -5.48 -4.19 5.99
CA PRO A 176 -4.23 -3.53 5.65
C PRO A 176 -3.67 -2.71 6.82
N ALA A 177 -2.36 -2.77 7.00
CA ALA A 177 -1.64 -1.78 7.78
C ALA A 177 -1.52 -0.49 6.95
N VAL A 178 -1.87 0.65 7.55
CA VAL A 178 -1.79 1.95 6.85
C VAL A 178 -0.35 2.24 6.44
N ARG A 179 0.62 1.96 7.31
CA ARG A 179 2.04 2.16 7.01
C ARG A 179 2.54 0.98 6.15
N GLY A 180 3.43 1.27 5.20
CA GLY A 180 3.98 0.27 4.28
C GLY A 180 3.15 0.04 3.01
N MET A 181 1.96 0.65 2.90
CA MET A 181 1.27 0.77 1.62
C MET A 181 1.97 1.79 0.72
N TYR A 182 2.46 1.33 -0.43
CA TYR A 182 3.14 2.17 -1.42
C TYR A 182 2.61 1.89 -2.82
N SER A 183 2.51 2.93 -3.64
CA SER A 183 2.24 2.83 -5.08
C SER A 183 3.52 3.08 -5.87
N CYS A 184 3.89 2.15 -6.73
CA CYS A 184 5.02 2.24 -7.62
C CYS A 184 4.56 2.76 -8.99
N SER A 185 4.88 4.02 -9.30
CA SER A 185 4.63 4.63 -10.61
C SER A 185 5.92 4.72 -11.41
N VAL A 186 5.90 4.22 -12.65
CA VAL A 186 7.10 4.22 -13.53
C VAL A 186 7.58 5.65 -13.75
N SER A 187 6.67 6.58 -14.00
CA SER A 187 6.99 7.98 -14.28
C SER A 187 7.59 8.68 -13.06
N ALA A 188 7.07 8.37 -11.86
CA ALA A 188 7.62 8.87 -10.60
C ALA A 188 9.03 8.33 -10.36
N LEU A 189 9.26 7.04 -10.61
CA LEU A 189 10.59 6.44 -10.48
C LEU A 189 11.60 7.04 -11.46
N VAL A 190 11.27 7.16 -12.74
CA VAL A 190 12.13 7.82 -13.74
C VAL A 190 12.53 9.21 -13.28
N ARG A 191 11.57 10.01 -12.81
CA ARG A 191 11.82 11.36 -12.31
C ARG A 191 12.76 11.36 -11.10
N THR A 192 12.60 10.42 -10.18
CA THR A 192 13.47 10.29 -9.00
C THR A 192 14.89 9.93 -9.42
N VAL A 193 15.05 8.92 -10.28
CA VAL A 193 16.36 8.48 -10.78
C VAL A 193 17.09 9.61 -11.51
N MET A 194 16.39 10.36 -12.37
CA MET A 194 16.97 11.49 -13.09
C MET A 194 17.45 12.64 -12.18
N LYS A 195 16.91 12.76 -10.97
CA LYS A 195 17.34 13.77 -10.00
C LYS A 195 18.59 13.36 -9.21
N ILE A 196 18.74 12.07 -8.93
CA ILE A 196 19.77 11.56 -8.00
C ILE A 196 21.03 11.04 -8.71
N THR A 197 20.92 10.71 -10.01
CA THR A 197 22.00 10.10 -10.78
C THR A 197 22.33 10.91 -12.02
N THR A 198 23.62 11.17 -12.23
CA THR A 198 24.15 11.59 -13.53
C THR A 198 24.07 10.41 -14.49
N LEU A 199 23.21 10.51 -15.50
CA LEU A 199 23.01 9.44 -16.48
C LEU A 199 24.29 9.21 -17.29
N ALA A 200 24.64 7.94 -17.50
CA ALA A 200 25.72 7.57 -18.40
C ALA A 200 25.43 8.04 -19.83
N ALA A 201 26.49 8.30 -20.61
CA ALA A 201 26.37 8.76 -21.99
C ALA A 201 25.46 7.83 -22.83
N GLY A 202 24.41 8.40 -23.42
CA GLY A 202 23.45 7.69 -24.26
C GLY A 202 22.24 7.07 -23.52
N VAL A 203 22.11 7.23 -22.20
CA VAL A 203 20.90 6.83 -21.47
C VAL A 203 19.93 8.01 -21.44
N THR A 204 18.88 7.95 -22.27
CA THR A 204 17.79 8.94 -22.26
C THR A 204 16.73 8.58 -21.21
N ALA A 205 15.81 9.51 -20.94
CA ALA A 205 14.68 9.27 -20.04
C ALA A 205 13.79 8.11 -20.52
N GLU A 206 13.63 7.95 -21.83
CA GLU A 206 12.86 6.86 -22.45
C GLU A 206 13.55 5.51 -22.23
N VAL A 207 14.86 5.44 -22.44
CA VAL A 207 15.65 4.21 -22.20
C VAL A 207 15.54 3.79 -20.74
N LEU A 208 15.67 4.75 -19.82
CA LEU A 208 15.52 4.51 -18.40
C LEU A 208 14.09 4.04 -18.06
N SER A 209 13.08 4.69 -18.60
CA SER A 209 11.67 4.29 -18.43
C SER A 209 11.45 2.84 -18.85
N ASN A 210 11.98 2.44 -20.00
CA ASN A 210 11.88 1.06 -20.48
C ASN A 210 12.61 0.07 -19.56
N ARG A 211 13.78 0.42 -19.03
CA ARG A 211 14.51 -0.43 -18.06
C ARG A 211 13.76 -0.59 -16.74
N ILE A 212 13.15 0.48 -16.24
CA ILE A 212 12.34 0.43 -15.02
C ILE A 212 11.09 -0.42 -15.26
N LYS A 213 10.42 -0.25 -16.41
CA LYS A 213 9.31 -1.12 -16.81
C LYS A 213 9.73 -2.58 -16.86
N GLU A 214 10.86 -2.88 -17.51
CA GLU A 214 11.38 -4.25 -17.61
C GLU A 214 11.65 -4.85 -16.23
N TYR A 215 12.29 -4.08 -15.33
CA TYR A 215 12.54 -4.51 -13.95
C TYR A 215 11.24 -4.86 -13.21
N LEU A 216 10.24 -3.97 -13.27
CA LEU A 216 8.96 -4.15 -12.59
C LEU A 216 8.15 -5.30 -13.22
N SER A 217 8.18 -5.42 -14.55
CA SER A 217 7.60 -6.55 -15.27
C SER A 217 8.24 -7.85 -14.83
N ARG A 218 9.56 -7.88 -14.66
CA ARG A 218 10.28 -9.09 -14.27
C ARG A 218 9.97 -9.52 -12.84
N ILE A 219 9.97 -8.59 -11.88
CA ILE A 219 9.47 -8.87 -10.52
C ILE A 219 8.09 -9.51 -10.57
N TYR A 220 7.24 -8.99 -11.44
CA TYR A 220 5.87 -9.42 -11.51
C TYR A 220 5.71 -10.78 -12.19
N TYR A 221 6.21 -10.96 -13.42
CA TYR A 221 5.99 -12.20 -14.15
C TYR A 221 6.83 -13.36 -13.60
N ASP A 222 8.08 -13.12 -13.22
CA ASP A 222 8.98 -14.20 -12.76
C ASP A 222 8.80 -14.50 -11.27
N TYR A 223 8.41 -13.52 -10.46
CA TYR A 223 8.40 -13.63 -9.00
C TYR A 223 7.06 -13.28 -8.33
N HIS A 224 5.94 -13.21 -9.06
CA HIS A 224 4.63 -13.05 -8.41
C HIS A 224 4.36 -14.21 -7.46
N ASN A 225 3.76 -13.87 -6.33
CA ASN A 225 3.44 -14.80 -5.27
C ASN A 225 2.33 -14.20 -4.40
N LEU A 226 1.87 -14.97 -3.41
CA LEU A 226 0.77 -14.54 -2.54
C LEU A 226 1.23 -13.63 -1.39
N GLY A 227 2.54 -13.54 -1.12
CA GLY A 227 3.06 -12.71 -0.04
C GLY A 227 2.74 -13.25 1.35
N ILE A 228 2.53 -14.57 1.51
CA ILE A 228 2.10 -15.18 2.77
C ILE A 228 3.32 -15.70 3.53
N THR A 229 4.18 -16.47 2.87
CA THR A 229 5.36 -17.05 3.53
C THR A 229 6.37 -15.95 3.86
N PRO A 230 7.19 -16.10 4.91
CA PRO A 230 8.23 -15.12 5.23
C PRO A 230 9.17 -14.80 4.06
N GLN A 231 9.54 -15.82 3.28
CA GLN A 231 10.36 -15.72 2.08
C GLN A 231 9.68 -14.83 1.02
N GLU A 232 8.39 -15.08 0.75
CA GLU A 232 7.58 -14.28 -0.18
C GLU A 232 7.45 -12.83 0.30
N ARG A 233 7.22 -12.61 1.60
CA ARG A 233 7.15 -11.25 2.18
C ARG A 233 8.47 -10.51 2.02
N ALA A 234 9.60 -11.20 2.25
CA ALA A 234 10.93 -10.61 2.09
C ALA A 234 11.21 -10.26 0.63
N LEU A 235 10.86 -11.15 -0.30
CA LEU A 235 10.98 -10.91 -1.74
C LEU A 235 10.14 -9.70 -2.16
N ASN A 236 8.85 -9.69 -1.82
CA ASN A 236 7.92 -8.64 -2.23
C ASN A 236 8.30 -7.28 -1.65
N PHE A 237 8.72 -7.24 -0.39
CA PHE A 237 9.21 -6.01 0.23
C PHE A 237 10.48 -5.52 -0.46
N CYS A 238 11.46 -6.40 -0.65
CA CYS A 238 12.72 -6.04 -1.29
C CYS A 238 12.49 -5.56 -2.73
N ALA A 239 11.65 -6.22 -3.51
CA ALA A 239 11.37 -5.88 -4.89
C ALA A 239 10.89 -4.43 -5.08
N ILE A 240 10.02 -3.95 -4.19
CA ILE A 240 9.52 -2.56 -4.24
C ILE A 240 10.50 -1.59 -3.56
N ASN A 241 11.01 -1.94 -2.38
CA ASN A 241 11.82 -1.04 -1.58
C ASN A 241 13.24 -0.85 -2.15
N ALA A 242 13.83 -1.88 -2.74
CA ALA A 242 15.17 -1.82 -3.31
C ALA A 242 15.28 -0.73 -4.39
N PHE A 243 14.23 -0.57 -5.20
CA PHE A 243 14.18 0.49 -6.21
C PHE A 243 13.95 1.89 -5.64
N GLN A 244 13.15 2.01 -4.58
CA GLN A 244 12.85 3.31 -3.98
C GLN A 244 14.01 3.86 -3.15
N THR A 245 14.76 2.97 -2.49
CA THR A 245 15.67 3.35 -1.41
C THR A 245 17.14 3.23 -1.80
N SER A 246 17.51 2.45 -2.81
CA SER A 246 18.93 2.26 -3.16
C SER A 246 19.35 3.07 -4.40
N ALA A 247 20.11 4.14 -4.14
CA ALA A 247 20.81 4.90 -5.17
C ALA A 247 21.78 4.01 -5.97
N GLU A 248 22.31 2.94 -5.37
CA GLU A 248 23.21 2.01 -6.05
C GLU A 248 22.52 1.16 -7.13
N ILE A 249 21.31 0.63 -6.88
CA ILE A 249 20.54 -0.09 -7.91
C ILE A 249 20.11 0.85 -9.02
N THR A 250 19.75 2.08 -8.63
CA THR A 250 19.47 3.14 -9.58
C THR A 250 20.68 3.41 -10.47
N GLY A 251 21.88 3.51 -9.90
CA GLY A 251 23.13 3.63 -10.63
C GLY A 251 23.39 2.44 -11.56
N ALA A 252 23.17 1.20 -11.09
CA ALA A 252 23.32 -0.02 -11.89
C ALA A 252 22.44 0.00 -13.15
N THR A 253 21.20 0.48 -13.01
CA THR A 253 20.25 0.64 -14.11
C THR A 253 20.72 1.71 -15.10
N GLY A 254 21.45 2.73 -14.63
CA GLY A 254 22.18 3.70 -15.46
C GLY A 254 23.35 3.09 -16.23
N GLU A 255 24.04 2.08 -15.69
CA GLU A 255 25.23 1.45 -16.29
C GLU A 255 24.95 0.37 -17.35
N ARG A 256 23.75 0.39 -17.96
CA ARG A 256 23.28 -0.62 -18.93
C ARG A 256 23.12 -2.04 -18.37
N ARG A 257 23.01 -2.18 -17.05
CA ARG A 257 22.70 -3.49 -16.45
C ARG A 257 21.20 -3.69 -16.33
N VAL A 258 20.77 -4.94 -16.43
CA VAL A 258 19.38 -5.38 -16.24
C VAL A 258 19.34 -6.43 -15.13
N LEU A 259 18.21 -6.51 -14.42
CA LEU A 259 18.00 -7.57 -13.44
C LEU A 259 18.05 -8.91 -14.15
N GLN A 260 18.86 -9.85 -13.64
CA GLN A 260 19.00 -11.22 -14.14
C GLN A 260 18.30 -12.24 -13.25
N ASP A 261 18.43 -12.11 -11.93
CA ASP A 261 17.91 -13.08 -10.98
C ASP A 261 17.69 -12.46 -9.60
N ILE A 262 16.75 -13.04 -8.84
CA ILE A 262 16.49 -12.76 -7.43
C ILE A 262 16.52 -14.09 -6.68
N SER A 263 17.39 -14.19 -5.68
CA SER A 263 17.39 -15.32 -4.74
C SER A 263 17.11 -14.85 -3.32
N VAL A 264 16.41 -15.68 -2.56
CA VAL A 264 16.01 -15.40 -1.17
C VAL A 264 16.40 -16.59 -0.31
N GLU A 265 17.21 -16.32 0.71
CA GLU A 265 17.71 -17.32 1.64
C GLU A 265 17.46 -16.87 3.08
N LYS A 266 17.31 -17.80 4.00
CA LYS A 266 17.21 -17.46 5.42
C LYS A 266 18.53 -16.83 5.89
N SER A 267 18.46 -15.67 6.53
CA SER A 267 19.68 -14.96 6.94
C SER A 267 20.32 -15.66 8.14
N PRO A 268 21.64 -15.93 8.12
CA PRO A 268 22.35 -16.50 9.26
C PRO A 268 22.52 -15.49 10.40
N ILE A 269 22.28 -14.20 10.17
CA ILE A 269 22.47 -13.10 11.13
C ILE A 269 21.13 -12.69 11.76
N SER A 270 20.21 -13.64 11.96
CA SER A 270 18.94 -13.38 12.64
C SER A 270 19.12 -13.43 14.16
N SER A 271 18.56 -12.44 14.86
CA SER A 271 18.37 -12.52 16.31
C SER A 271 17.29 -13.56 16.64
N PRO A 272 17.22 -14.09 17.87
CA PRO A 272 16.24 -15.12 18.23
C PRO A 272 14.78 -14.75 17.93
N ASP A 273 14.45 -13.46 17.99
CA ASP A 273 13.09 -12.94 17.76
C ASP A 273 12.90 -12.35 16.34
N SER A 274 13.92 -12.44 15.45
CA SER A 274 13.85 -11.90 14.10
C SER A 274 13.72 -12.98 13.01
N ASP A 275 12.79 -12.77 12.09
CA ASP A 275 12.57 -13.63 10.94
C ASP A 275 13.23 -13.00 9.72
N SER A 276 14.57 -13.00 9.72
CA SER A 276 15.35 -12.29 8.71
C SER A 276 15.72 -13.16 7.50
N TYR A 277 15.67 -12.57 6.30
CA TYR A 277 16.03 -13.19 5.02
C TYR A 277 17.02 -12.33 4.26
N ASP A 278 17.98 -12.98 3.62
CA ASP A 278 18.93 -12.39 2.71
C ASP A 278 18.37 -12.48 1.28
N VAL A 279 18.10 -11.31 0.67
CA VAL A 279 17.59 -11.17 -0.70
C VAL A 279 18.72 -10.66 -1.59
N LYS A 280 19.13 -11.46 -2.57
CA LYS A 280 20.19 -11.15 -3.54
C LYS A 280 19.56 -10.79 -4.88
N LEU A 281 19.82 -9.59 -5.37
CA LEU A 281 19.49 -9.14 -6.72
C LEU A 281 20.74 -9.17 -7.59
N SER A 282 20.73 -9.98 -8.64
CA SER A 282 21.84 -10.15 -9.58
C SER A 282 21.57 -9.37 -10.85
N PHE A 283 22.50 -8.51 -11.27
CA PHE A 283 22.38 -7.69 -12.48
C PHE A 283 23.48 -8.01 -13.48
N CYS A 284 23.11 -8.24 -14.75
CA CYS A 284 24.04 -8.52 -15.83
C CYS A 284 23.95 -7.46 -16.94
N ASP A 285 24.92 -7.49 -17.85
CA ASP A 285 24.91 -6.70 -19.07
C ASP A 285 24.40 -7.58 -20.23
N PRO A 286 23.22 -7.28 -20.80
CA PRO A 286 22.62 -8.13 -21.83
C PRO A 286 23.37 -8.08 -23.16
N GLU A 287 24.18 -7.04 -23.39
CA GLU A 287 24.96 -6.87 -24.64
C GLU A 287 26.37 -7.43 -24.51
N ASN A 288 26.87 -7.60 -23.28
CA ASN A 288 28.20 -8.13 -23.03
C ASN A 288 28.19 -9.19 -21.92
N HIS A 289 28.04 -10.45 -22.35
CA HIS A 289 28.02 -11.60 -21.44
C HIS A 289 29.37 -11.87 -20.74
N GLN A 290 30.47 -11.27 -21.20
CA GLN A 290 31.77 -11.36 -20.53
C GLN A 290 31.92 -10.34 -19.39
N ARG A 291 31.04 -9.34 -19.33
CA ARG A 291 31.05 -8.38 -18.23
C ARG A 291 30.53 -9.06 -16.97
N SER A 292 31.31 -8.94 -15.91
CA SER A 292 30.99 -9.47 -14.59
C SER A 292 29.63 -8.98 -14.08
N GLN A 293 28.92 -9.85 -13.36
CA GLN A 293 27.64 -9.54 -12.75
C GLN A 293 27.83 -8.62 -11.55
N LYS A 294 26.83 -7.78 -11.28
CA LYS A 294 26.79 -6.95 -10.06
C LYS A 294 25.69 -7.50 -9.16
N ILE A 295 26.06 -7.87 -7.94
CA ILE A 295 25.14 -8.42 -6.93
C ILE A 295 24.85 -7.35 -5.89
N TYR A 296 23.58 -7.22 -5.51
CA TYR A 296 23.13 -6.44 -4.37
C TYR A 296 22.46 -7.36 -3.36
N LEU A 297 22.90 -7.31 -2.11
CA LEU A 297 22.38 -8.12 -1.01
C LEU A 297 21.71 -7.22 0.03
N PHE A 298 20.43 -7.51 0.27
CA PHE A 298 19.60 -6.91 1.29
C PHE A 298 19.34 -7.95 2.38
N THR A 299 19.37 -7.54 3.64
CA THR A 299 18.83 -8.36 4.74
C THR A 299 17.51 -7.74 5.18
N ILE A 300 16.42 -8.49 5.06
CA ILE A 300 15.07 -8.03 5.34
C ILE A 300 14.53 -8.81 6.54
N ASP A 301 14.08 -8.10 7.56
CA ASP A 301 13.33 -8.69 8.67
C ASP A 301 11.84 -8.63 8.39
N VAL A 302 11.17 -9.79 8.44
CA VAL A 302 9.74 -9.95 8.20
C VAL A 302 8.99 -10.46 9.43
N SER A 303 9.57 -10.32 10.64
CA SER A 303 8.90 -10.67 11.91
C SER A 303 7.60 -9.90 12.15
N ASP A 304 7.49 -8.68 11.63
CA ASP A 304 6.32 -7.81 11.79
C ASP A 304 5.57 -7.61 10.46
N VAL A 305 4.36 -7.05 10.53
CA VAL A 305 3.46 -6.77 9.41
C VAL A 305 4.08 -5.86 8.36
N ILE A 306 4.95 -4.93 8.78
CA ILE A 306 5.72 -4.09 7.87
C ILE A 306 7.17 -4.55 7.95
N PRO A 307 7.68 -5.22 6.90
CA PRO A 307 9.08 -5.61 6.87
C PRO A 307 10.02 -4.42 6.93
N VAL A 308 11.24 -4.67 7.39
CA VAL A 308 12.28 -3.64 7.52
C VAL A 308 13.61 -4.13 6.94
N THR A 309 14.36 -3.21 6.34
CA THR A 309 15.73 -3.49 5.89
C THR A 309 16.69 -3.37 7.08
N ILE A 310 17.53 -4.38 7.27
CA ILE A 310 18.55 -4.43 8.31
C ILE A 310 19.91 -4.03 7.74
N GLY A 311 20.51 -2.99 8.33
CA GLY A 311 21.83 -2.52 7.95
C GLY A 311 21.87 -1.81 6.58
N GLN A 312 23.08 -1.70 6.03
CA GLN A 312 23.32 -1.10 4.71
C GLN A 312 23.27 -2.17 3.62
N VAL A 313 22.90 -1.76 2.40
CA VAL A 313 22.94 -2.63 1.22
C VAL A 313 24.38 -3.00 0.94
N ARG A 314 24.65 -4.30 0.76
CA ARG A 314 25.97 -4.81 0.38
C ARG A 314 26.01 -5.03 -1.11
N SER A 315 27.10 -4.67 -1.79
CA SER A 315 27.23 -4.93 -3.21
C SER A 315 28.65 -5.37 -3.61
N TRP A 316 28.74 -6.31 -4.54
CA TRP A 316 30.01 -6.81 -5.07
C TRP A 316 29.83 -7.29 -6.52
N THR A 317 30.96 -7.57 -7.17
CA THR A 317 31.01 -7.96 -8.57
C THR A 317 31.50 -9.41 -8.66
N VAL A 318 30.89 -10.22 -9.53
CA VAL A 318 31.22 -11.65 -9.75
C VAL A 318 31.56 -11.89 -11.21
#